data_AF-A0A955AYE5-F1
#
_entry.id   AF-A0A955AYE5-F1
#
_cell.length_a   1.000
_cell.length_b   1.000
_cell.length_c   1.000
_cell.angle_alpha   90.00
_cell.angle_beta   90.00
_cell.angle_gamma   90.00
#
_symmetry.space_group_name_H-M   'P 1'
#
loop_
_entity.id
_entity.type
_entity.pdbx_description
1 polymer ?
#
loop_
_entity_poly.entity_id
_entity_poly.type
_entity_poly.pdbx_seq_one_letter_code
_entity_poly.pdbx_strand_id
1 'polypeptide(L)'
;GYALAQRVQQAAESLRQHPLELSRLETLDTLVSVALSMPFEVNLRPAQNVHYDLLRCHYADQKTRVEAGEAKCDAWLQCMRGLADKLSVLVDS
;
A
#
# COMPACT_ATOMS: atom_id res chain seq x y z
N GLY A 1 4.71 9.39 16.83
CA GLY A 1 4.81 9.57 15.37
C GLY A 1 6.06 8.97 14.75
N TYR A 2 7.25 9.44 15.12
CA TYR A 2 8.49 9.21 14.36
C TYR A 2 8.87 7.74 14.09
N ALA A 3 8.91 6.88 15.12
CA ALA A 3 9.26 5.47 14.93
C ALA A 3 8.28 4.71 14.01
N LEU A 4 6.99 5.05 14.07
CA LEU A 4 5.98 4.47 13.19
C LEU A 4 6.09 5.01 11.76
N ALA A 5 6.34 6.32 11.60
CA ALA A 5 6.60 6.92 10.29
C ALA A 5 7.84 6.29 9.62
N GLN A 6 8.91 6.05 10.37
CA GLN A 6 10.11 5.37 9.87
C GLN A 6 9.81 3.93 9.41
N ARG A 7 8.97 3.20 10.16
CA ARG A 7 8.54 1.85 9.75
C ARG A 7 7.68 1.87 8.49
N VAL A 8 6.75 2.82 8.38
CA VAL A 8 5.96 3.00 7.14
C VAL A 8 6.88 3.29 5.96
N GLN A 9 7.87 4.17 6.13
CA GLN A 9 8.85 4.47 5.09
C GLN A 9 9.63 3.21 4.66
N GLN A 10 10.15 2.44 5.61
CA GLN A 10 10.88 1.20 5.30
C GLN A 10 10.00 0.17 4.59
N ALA A 11 8.74 0.01 5.01
CA ALA A 11 7.80 -0.88 4.35
C ALA A 11 7.45 -0.41 2.94
N ALA A 12 7.29 0.90 2.73
CA ALA A 12 7.05 1.48 1.41
C ALA A 12 8.25 1.26 0.47
N GLU A 13 9.47 1.51 0.94
CA GLU A 13 10.70 1.25 0.19
C GLU A 13 10.85 -0.24 -0.15
N SER A 14 10.53 -1.11 0.80
CA SER A 14 10.55 -2.56 0.60
C SER A 14 9.53 -3.02 -0.45
N LEU A 15 8.32 -2.48 -0.41
CA LEU A 15 7.29 -2.74 -1.43
C LEU A 15 7.72 -2.21 -2.80
N ARG A 16 8.36 -1.04 -2.87
CA ARG A 16 8.87 -0.47 -4.13
C ARG A 16 9.90 -1.39 -4.81
N GLN A 17 10.73 -2.09 -4.03
CA GLN A 17 11.71 -3.04 -4.56
C GLN A 17 11.07 -4.35 -5.07
N HIS A 18 9.95 -4.76 -4.48
CA HIS A 18 9.24 -5.98 -4.83
C HIS A 18 7.71 -5.73 -4.93
N PRO A 19 7.27 -4.99 -5.96
CA PRO A 19 5.92 -4.39 -6.03
C PRO A 19 4.78 -5.41 -6.16
N LEU A 20 5.09 -6.62 -6.62
CA LEU A 20 4.11 -7.69 -6.80
C LEU A 20 4.10 -8.70 -5.64
N GLU A 21 4.93 -8.50 -4.61
CA GLU A 21 4.98 -9.39 -3.45
C GLU A 21 3.87 -9.02 -2.45
N LEU A 22 2.83 -9.86 -2.38
CA LEU A 22 1.64 -9.62 -1.57
C LEU A 22 1.96 -9.35 -0.09
N SER A 23 2.88 -10.13 0.49
CA SER A 23 3.28 -9.99 1.90
C SER A 23 3.79 -8.58 2.25
N ARG A 24 4.50 -7.92 1.32
CA ARG A 24 5.02 -6.57 1.52
C ARG A 24 3.92 -5.52 1.42
N LEU A 25 2.97 -5.73 0.52
CA LEU A 25 1.79 -4.89 0.39
C LEU A 25 0.92 -4.97 1.64
N GLU A 26 0.66 -6.18 2.15
CA GLU A 26 -0.06 -6.43 3.41
C GLU A 26 0.65 -5.82 4.62
N THR A 27 1.98 -5.89 4.65
CA THR A 27 2.79 -5.27 5.71
C THR A 27 2.61 -3.75 5.71
N LEU A 28 2.69 -3.11 4.55
CA LEU A 28 2.47 -1.66 4.43
C LEU A 28 1.04 -1.28 4.81
N ASP A 29 0.04 -2.05 4.35
CA ASP A 29 -1.37 -1.86 4.67
C ASP A 29 -1.66 -1.95 6.17
N THR A 30 -1.04 -2.92 6.86
CA THR A 30 -1.16 -3.07 8.31
C THR A 30 -0.54 -1.87 9.04
N LEU A 31 0.64 -1.42 8.64
CA LEU A 31 1.31 -0.26 9.25
C LEU A 31 0.54 1.04 9.05
N VAL A 32 -0.05 1.24 7.87
CA VAL A 32 -0.93 2.37 7.58
C VAL A 32 -2.18 2.32 8.47
N SER A 33 -2.78 1.14 8.64
CA SER A 33 -3.95 0.95 9.52
C SER A 33 -3.61 1.30 10.98
N VAL A 34 -2.46 0.86 11.48
CA VAL A 34 -1.98 1.23 12.82
C VAL A 34 -1.75 2.74 12.90
N ALA A 35 -1.11 3.34 11.91
CA ALA A 35 -0.85 4.79 11.88
C ALA A 35 -2.13 5.62 11.94
N LEU A 36 -3.18 5.21 11.21
CA LEU A 36 -4.50 5.86 11.24
C LEU A 36 -5.22 5.74 12.58
N SER A 37 -4.91 4.73 13.39
CA SER A 37 -5.51 4.55 14.72
C SER A 37 -4.82 5.35 15.83
N MET A 38 -3.69 6.00 15.53
CA MET A 38 -2.94 6.74 16.54
C MET A 38 -3.58 8.10 16.85
N PRO A 39 -3.51 8.58 18.11
CA PRO A 39 -4.03 9.89 18.50
C PRO A 39 -3.12 11.05 18.06
N PHE A 40 -2.22 10.83 17.10
CA PHE A 40 -1.27 11.81 16.59
C PHE A 40 -0.98 11.54 15.12
N GLU A 41 -0.55 12.58 14.41
CA GLU A 41 -0.23 12.48 12.99
C GLU A 41 1.03 11.63 12.75
N VAL A 42 0.96 10.80 11.72
CA VAL A 42 2.08 9.98 11.21
C VAL A 42 2.26 10.33 9.74
N ASN A 43 3.50 10.59 9.34
CA ASN A 43 3.78 10.87 7.93
C ASN A 43 3.59 9.61 7.08
N LEU A 44 2.56 9.62 6.23
CA LEU A 44 2.20 8.53 5.33
C LEU A 44 2.51 8.83 3.85
N ARG A 45 3.13 9.98 3.54
CA ARG A 45 3.53 10.34 2.16
C ARG A 45 4.38 9.28 1.45
N PRO A 46 5.35 8.59 2.09
CA PRO A 46 6.10 7.53 1.43
C PRO A 46 5.19 6.39 0.92
N ALA A 47 4.15 6.04 1.69
CA ALA A 47 3.17 5.02 1.30
C ALA A 47 2.31 5.49 0.13
N GLN A 48 1.86 6.75 0.14
CA GLN A 48 1.10 7.36 -0.97
C GLN A 48 1.90 7.35 -2.28
N ASN A 49 3.17 7.75 -2.23
CA ASN A 49 4.02 7.79 -3.43
C ASN A 49 4.19 6.39 -4.03
N VAL A 50 4.49 5.40 -3.20
CA VAL A 50 4.67 4.01 -3.66
C VAL A 50 3.36 3.44 -4.19
N HIS A 51 2.23 3.66 -3.50
CA HIS A 51 0.92 3.23 -3.98
C HIS A 51 0.58 3.82 -5.36
N TYR A 52 0.85 5.12 -5.54
CA TYR A 52 0.65 5.79 -6.82
C TYR A 52 1.53 5.21 -7.95
N ASP A 53 2.79 4.93 -7.66
CA ASP A 53 3.73 4.27 -8.59
C ASP A 53 3.20 2.87 -8.98
N LEU A 54 2.73 2.08 -8.02
CA LEU A 54 2.17 0.74 -8.26
C LEU A 54 0.88 0.78 -9.09
N LEU A 55 0.01 1.75 -8.82
CA LEU A 55 -1.22 1.96 -9.58
C LEU A 55 -0.94 2.21 -11.07
N ARG A 56 0.08 3.01 -11.38
CA ARG A 56 0.47 3.32 -12.76
C ARG A 56 1.20 2.17 -13.45
N CYS A 57 2.10 1.48 -12.75
CA CYS A 57 3.01 0.53 -13.38
C CYS A 57 2.52 -0.91 -13.39
N HIS A 58 1.72 -1.32 -12.40
CA HIS A 58 1.43 -2.75 -12.16
C HIS A 58 -0.06 -3.10 -12.13
N TYR A 59 -0.93 -2.15 -11.78
CA TYR A 59 -2.35 -2.44 -11.55
C TYR A 59 -3.09 -2.95 -12.80
N ALA A 60 -2.85 -2.35 -13.97
CA ALA A 60 -3.51 -2.77 -15.21
C ALA A 60 -3.12 -4.19 -15.65
N ASP A 61 -1.82 -4.52 -15.52
CA ASP A 61 -1.30 -5.87 -15.81
C ASP A 61 -1.88 -6.91 -14.85
N GLN A 62 -1.85 -6.63 -13.55
CA GLN A 62 -2.42 -7.52 -12.52
C GLN A 62 -3.93 -7.72 -12.69
N LYS A 63 -4.67 -6.68 -13.05
CA LYS A 63 -6.11 -6.77 -13.36
C LYS A 63 -6.37 -7.71 -14.53
N THR A 64 -5.58 -7.59 -15.60
CA THR A 64 -5.72 -8.44 -16.80
C THR A 64 -5.44 -9.91 -16.46
N ARG A 65 -4.47 -10.18 -15.59
CA ARG A 65 -4.13 -11.54 -15.15
C ARG A 65 -5.19 -12.19 -14.26
N VAL A 66 -5.87 -11.42 -13.41
CA VAL A 66 -7.06 -11.91 -12.66
C VAL A 66 -8.20 -12.26 -13.62
N GLU A 67 -8.47 -11.39 -14.59
CA GLU A 67 -9.51 -11.64 -15.61
C GLU A 67 -9.20 -12.91 -16.44
N ALA A 68 -7.92 -13.26 -16.59
CA ALA A 68 -7.47 -14.51 -17.20
C ALA A 68 -7.50 -15.74 -16.25
N GLY A 69 -7.92 -15.59 -14.99
CA GLY A 69 -8.12 -16.67 -14.02
C GLY A 69 -6.97 -16.93 -13.04
N GLU A 70 -5.98 -16.04 -12.93
CA GLU A 70 -4.89 -16.18 -11.96
C GLU A 70 -5.32 -15.72 -10.55
N ALA A 71 -5.72 -16.66 -9.69
CA ALA A 71 -6.22 -16.38 -8.34
C ALA A 71 -5.25 -15.60 -7.42
N LYS A 72 -3.93 -15.74 -7.60
CA LYS A 72 -2.93 -15.00 -6.81
C LYS A 72 -2.95 -13.50 -7.06
N CYS A 73 -3.42 -13.08 -8.24
CA CYS A 73 -3.50 -11.67 -8.62
C CYS A 73 -4.71 -11.00 -7.94
N ASP A 74 -5.74 -11.75 -7.52
CA ASP A 74 -6.95 -11.21 -6.89
C ASP A 74 -6.67 -10.67 -5.48
N ALA A 75 -5.95 -11.43 -4.66
CA ALA A 75 -5.56 -10.99 -3.32
C ALA A 75 -4.70 -9.71 -3.34
N TRP A 76 -3.80 -9.59 -4.33
CA TRP A 76 -2.99 -8.39 -4.51
C TRP A 76 -3.85 -7.17 -4.89
N LEU A 77 -4.80 -7.34 -5.82
CA LEU A 77 -5.73 -6.26 -6.19
C LEU A 77 -6.64 -5.84 -5.03
N GLN A 78 -7.12 -6.79 -4.23
CA GLN A 78 -7.93 -6.52 -3.05
C GLN A 78 -7.13 -5.71 -2.01
N CYS A 79 -5.90 -6.13 -1.69
CA CYS A 79 -5.04 -5.40 -0.76
C CYS A 79 -4.66 -4.01 -1.30
N MET A 80 -4.39 -3.88 -2.61
CA MET A 80 -4.11 -2.59 -3.25
C MET A 80 -5.27 -1.60 -3.12
N ARG A 81 -6.51 -2.07 -3.25
CA ARG A 81 -7.72 -1.24 -3.08
C ARG A 81 -7.90 -0.84 -1.62
N GLY A 82 -7.78 -1.79 -0.69
CA GLY A 82 -7.88 -1.49 0.75
C GLY A 82 -6.83 -0.47 1.21
N LEU A 83 -5.60 -0.56 0.69
CA LEU A 83 -4.56 0.43 0.95
C LEU A 83 -4.90 1.79 0.32
N ALA A 84 -5.46 1.82 -0.90
CA ALA A 84 -5.89 3.06 -1.55
C ALA A 84 -6.91 3.81 -0.69
N ASP A 85 -7.94 3.11 -0.22
CA ASP A 85 -9.03 3.70 0.57
C ASP A 85 -8.48 4.35 1.85
N LYS A 86 -7.55 3.67 2.53
CA LYS A 86 -6.88 4.20 3.73
C LYS A 86 -6.02 5.42 3.44
N LEU A 87 -5.31 5.42 2.31
CA LEU A 87 -4.42 6.51 1.92
C LEU A 87 -5.18 7.74 1.38
N SER A 88 -6.37 7.55 0.82
CA SER A 88 -7.27 8.62 0.37
C SER A 88 -7.98 9.34 1.52
N VAL A 89 -8.20 8.67 2.67
CA VAL A 89 -8.75 9.29 3.89
C VAL A 89 -7.83 10.37 4.48
N LEU A 90 -6.55 10.42 4.09
CA LEU A 90 -5.54 11.34 4.63
C LEU A 90 -5.39 12.65 3.85
N VAL A 91 -6.24 12.93 2.87
CA VAL A 91 -6.20 14.21 2.13
C VAL A 91 -6.98 15.25 2.94
N ASP A 92 -6.33 15.77 3.98
CA ASP A 92 -6.45 17.12 4.58
C ASP A 92 -6.20 17.06 6.10
N SER A 93 -5.12 17.72 6.53
CA SER A 93 -4.91 18.23 7.89
C SER A 93 -4.04 19.47 7.84
#